data_AF-A0A7Y5W2P6-F1
#
_entry.id   AF-A0A7Y5W2P6-F1
#
_cell.length_a   1.000
_cell.length_b   1.000
_cell.length_c   1.000
_cell.angle_alpha   90.00
_cell.angle_beta   90.00
_cell.angle_gamma   90.00
#
_symmetry.space_group_name_H-M   'P 1'
#
loop_
_entity.id
_entity.type
_entity.pdbx_description
1 polymer ?
#
loop_
_entity_poly.entity_id
_entity_poly.type
_entity_poly.pdbx_seq_one_letter_code
_entity_poly.pdbx_strand_id
1 'polypeptide(L)'
;MQSHLIAVCFCLFSWLAVAGAQALAAGRAELEVYTEERVPITAQHEWLRELSQAGISSVRIRARHAGDELGIATRGTSGAPVYVVTGAIVPGNELIVPGARFRLTEARRLARWLDELAEQGPPSQREGKAAFGLKASQLERLHEELARPVGFSTKDVGRREVVERIARSLRVAVAMDAGVAGAMGGDKVPAELSDLSCGTALAYVLRAPGLCLVPRPTAGGAELAVVRSQPNLEIWPIGWEPEKSLPELAPGLYEFLNVNVQNVTVTTVLDAISQRAKLPVLIDQNALARHGIEPDKAAVNLPQSRTTYSLALRKVLFQGGLKFEVRVDEAGKPFLWVSSVKPLD
;
A
#
# COMPACT_ATOMS: atom_id res chain seq x y z
N MET A 1 -34.40 46.33 35.55
CA MET A 1 -35.53 45.44 35.20
C MET A 1 -35.48 45.16 33.71
N GLN A 2 -35.69 43.90 33.36
CA GLN A 2 -35.51 43.23 32.07
C GLN A 2 -36.10 43.93 30.83
N SER A 3 -35.44 43.73 29.67
CA SER A 3 -35.97 43.16 28.40
C SER A 3 -35.10 43.67 27.22
N HIS A 4 -34.24 42.85 26.56
CA HIS A 4 -34.52 41.99 25.39
C HIS A 4 -35.11 42.79 24.21
N LEU A 5 -34.71 42.73 22.93
CA LEU A 5 -34.07 41.74 22.05
C LEU A 5 -33.75 42.54 20.74
N ILE A 6 -32.73 42.24 19.93
CA ILE A 6 -32.86 41.65 18.57
C ILE A 6 -31.42 41.55 18.04
N ALA A 7 -30.91 40.34 17.87
CA ALA A 7 -29.75 40.05 17.03
C ALA A 7 -30.21 39.03 15.99
N VAL A 8 -30.08 39.41 14.73
CA VAL A 8 -30.58 38.69 13.55
C VAL A 8 -29.77 37.40 13.35
N CYS A 9 -30.48 36.27 13.39
CA CYS A 9 -29.99 34.95 13.01
C CYS A 9 -29.75 34.88 11.50
N PHE A 10 -28.49 34.78 11.06
CA PHE A 10 -28.15 34.25 9.74
C PHE A 10 -27.82 32.76 9.89
N CYS A 11 -28.80 31.89 9.67
CA CYS A 11 -28.59 30.46 9.53
C CYS A 11 -28.14 30.14 8.09
N LEU A 12 -26.83 30.08 7.87
CA LEU A 12 -26.25 29.41 6.70
C LEU A 12 -26.19 27.91 7.02
N PHE A 13 -27.22 27.18 6.59
CA PHE A 13 -27.25 25.72 6.59
C PHE A 13 -26.35 25.23 5.44
N SER A 14 -25.08 24.98 5.73
CA SER A 14 -24.19 24.28 4.80
C SER A 14 -24.53 22.79 4.81
N TRP A 15 -25.17 22.33 3.75
CA TRP A 15 -25.31 20.91 3.42
C TRP A 15 -23.92 20.31 3.20
N LEU A 16 -23.42 19.57 4.18
CA LEU A 16 -22.30 18.66 4.04
C LEU A 16 -22.79 17.43 3.28
N ALA A 17 -22.49 17.37 1.99
CA ALA A 17 -22.58 16.14 1.21
C ALA A 17 -21.53 15.16 1.75
N VAL A 18 -21.96 14.27 2.63
CA VAL A 18 -21.19 13.08 3.01
C VAL A 18 -21.19 12.17 1.79
N ALA A 19 -20.10 12.17 1.03
CA ALA A 19 -19.80 11.11 0.09
C ALA A 19 -19.48 9.85 0.90
N GLY A 20 -20.52 9.10 1.27
CA GLY A 20 -20.37 7.80 1.90
C GLY A 20 -19.63 6.88 0.95
N ALA A 21 -18.51 6.32 1.42
CA ALA A 21 -17.91 5.16 0.80
C ALA A 21 -19.01 4.10 0.66
N GLN A 22 -19.38 3.76 -0.58
CA GLN A 22 -20.31 2.68 -0.84
C GLN A 22 -19.63 1.38 -0.39
N ALA A 23 -19.94 0.95 0.83
CA ALA A 23 -19.87 -0.47 1.15
C ALA A 23 -20.71 -1.16 0.07
N LEU A 24 -20.10 -2.06 -0.72
CA LEU A 24 -20.87 -2.98 -1.54
C LEU A 24 -21.84 -3.69 -0.59
N ALA A 25 -23.12 -3.36 -0.70
CA ALA A 25 -24.14 -4.02 0.10
C ALA A 25 -24.08 -5.51 -0.23
N ALA A 26 -24.26 -6.37 0.78
CA ALA A 26 -24.34 -7.80 0.60
C ALA A 26 -25.35 -8.11 -0.53
N GLY A 27 -24.84 -8.64 -1.65
CA GLY A 27 -25.66 -9.01 -2.78
C GLY A 27 -26.50 -10.25 -2.45
N ARG A 28 -27.27 -10.71 -3.43
CA ARG A 28 -27.91 -12.02 -3.37
C ARG A 28 -27.45 -12.87 -4.54
N ALA A 29 -27.26 -14.16 -4.32
CA ALA A 29 -26.96 -15.11 -5.39
C ALA A 29 -28.23 -15.89 -5.77
N GLU A 30 -28.47 -16.02 -7.08
CA GLU A 30 -29.54 -16.84 -7.66
C GLU A 30 -28.89 -17.91 -8.54
N LEU A 31 -29.39 -19.14 -8.46
CA LEU A 31 -28.83 -20.28 -9.21
C LEU A 31 -29.81 -20.74 -10.28
N GLU A 32 -29.44 -20.54 -11.55
CA GLU A 32 -30.15 -21.06 -12.71
C GLU A 32 -29.37 -22.26 -13.25
N VAL A 33 -29.99 -23.44 -13.29
CA VAL A 33 -29.35 -24.69 -13.72
C VAL A 33 -30.08 -25.25 -14.91
N TYR A 34 -29.34 -25.65 -15.95
CA TYR A 34 -29.88 -26.48 -17.02
C TYR A 34 -29.36 -27.92 -16.94
N THR A 35 -30.18 -28.90 -17.33
CA THR A 35 -29.75 -30.29 -17.48
C THR A 35 -29.28 -30.56 -18.89
N GLU A 36 -28.09 -31.16 -19.05
CA GLU A 36 -27.61 -31.64 -20.34
C GLU A 36 -28.35 -32.91 -20.81
N GLU A 37 -28.13 -33.28 -22.07
CA GLU A 37 -28.63 -34.53 -22.62
C GLU A 37 -28.02 -35.74 -21.88
N ARG A 38 -28.78 -36.84 -21.76
CA ARG A 38 -28.34 -38.10 -21.13
C ARG A 38 -28.11 -38.04 -19.60
N VAL A 39 -28.65 -37.01 -18.94
CA VAL A 39 -28.75 -36.94 -17.47
C VAL A 39 -29.94 -37.79 -16.99
N PRO A 40 -29.85 -38.49 -15.83
CA PRO A 40 -30.98 -39.23 -15.26
C PRO A 40 -32.22 -38.34 -15.06
N ILE A 41 -33.42 -38.86 -15.36
CA ILE A 41 -34.70 -38.15 -15.24
C ILE A 41 -34.94 -37.69 -13.78
N THR A 42 -34.39 -38.40 -12.80
CA THR A 42 -34.50 -38.09 -11.37
C THR A 42 -33.56 -36.97 -10.90
N ALA A 43 -32.50 -36.66 -11.66
CA ALA A 43 -31.44 -35.75 -11.22
C ALA A 43 -31.97 -34.35 -10.85
N GLN A 44 -32.96 -33.83 -11.59
CA GLN A 44 -33.57 -32.53 -11.29
C GLN A 44 -34.22 -32.51 -9.90
N HIS A 45 -34.96 -33.58 -9.56
CA HIS A 45 -35.65 -33.69 -8.27
C HIS A 45 -34.68 -33.93 -7.12
N GLU A 46 -33.61 -34.71 -7.36
CA GLU A 46 -32.55 -34.97 -6.38
C GLU A 46 -31.80 -33.68 -6.03
N TRP A 47 -31.34 -32.92 -7.05
CA TRP A 47 -30.65 -31.66 -6.83
C TRP A 47 -31.56 -30.62 -6.16
N LEU A 48 -32.82 -30.48 -6.58
CA LEU A 48 -33.73 -29.51 -5.94
C LEU A 48 -33.92 -29.79 -4.44
N ARG A 49 -34.03 -31.07 -4.07
CA ARG A 49 -34.15 -31.50 -2.66
C ARG A 49 -32.89 -31.17 -1.86
N GLU A 50 -31.72 -31.56 -2.36
CA GLU A 50 -30.45 -31.37 -1.64
C GLU A 50 -30.06 -29.89 -1.52
N LEU A 51 -30.29 -29.09 -2.57
CA LEU A 51 -30.04 -27.65 -2.54
C LEU A 51 -30.96 -26.93 -1.55
N SER A 52 -32.24 -27.33 -1.50
CA SER A 52 -33.20 -26.80 -0.52
C SER A 52 -32.81 -27.17 0.91
N GLN A 53 -32.38 -28.42 1.16
CA GLN A 53 -31.88 -28.85 2.48
C GLN A 53 -30.57 -28.14 2.88
N ALA A 54 -29.75 -27.75 1.91
CA ALA A 54 -28.55 -26.95 2.12
C ALA A 54 -28.82 -25.45 2.35
N GLY A 55 -30.08 -25.01 2.30
CA GLY A 55 -30.49 -23.63 2.55
C GLY A 55 -30.51 -22.73 1.32
N ILE A 56 -30.35 -23.26 0.11
CA ILE A 56 -30.38 -22.48 -1.13
C ILE A 56 -31.84 -22.36 -1.59
N SER A 57 -32.44 -21.17 -1.40
CA SER A 57 -33.86 -20.92 -1.67
C SER A 57 -34.15 -20.43 -3.10
N SER A 58 -33.17 -19.86 -3.79
CA SER A 58 -33.34 -19.22 -5.10
C SER A 58 -32.72 -20.07 -6.21
N VAL A 59 -33.30 -21.25 -6.46
CA VAL A 59 -32.84 -22.19 -7.49
C VAL A 59 -33.92 -22.42 -8.54
N ARG A 60 -33.54 -22.37 -9.82
CA ARG A 60 -34.39 -22.78 -10.94
C ARG A 60 -33.66 -23.82 -11.78
N ILE A 61 -34.22 -25.03 -11.88
CA ILE A 61 -33.69 -26.10 -12.74
C ILE A 61 -34.59 -26.24 -13.97
N ARG A 62 -34.00 -26.28 -15.18
CA ARG A 62 -34.72 -26.42 -16.46
C ARG A 62 -33.99 -27.31 -17.46
N ALA A 63 -34.63 -27.64 -18.57
CA ALA A 63 -33.94 -28.24 -19.71
C ALA A 63 -33.03 -27.22 -20.42
N ARG A 64 -31.97 -27.71 -21.07
CA ARG A 64 -31.07 -26.89 -21.89
C ARG A 64 -31.82 -26.29 -23.10
N HIS A 65 -31.55 -25.03 -23.39
CA HIS A 65 -31.99 -24.30 -24.56
C HIS A 65 -30.80 -23.90 -25.44
N ALA A 66 -31.05 -23.62 -26.72
CA ALA A 66 -30.04 -23.10 -27.62
C ALA A 66 -29.56 -21.72 -27.13
N GLY A 67 -28.26 -21.58 -26.85
CA GLY A 67 -27.65 -20.36 -26.29
C GLY A 67 -27.39 -20.40 -24.78
N ASP A 68 -27.67 -21.51 -24.09
CA ASP A 68 -27.26 -21.68 -22.69
C ASP A 68 -25.74 -21.83 -22.56
N GLU A 69 -25.14 -20.94 -21.77
CA GLU A 69 -23.72 -20.94 -21.43
C GLU A 69 -23.52 -20.79 -19.92
N LEU A 70 -22.47 -21.42 -19.40
CA LEU A 70 -22.05 -21.25 -18.00
C LEU A 70 -21.56 -19.81 -17.78
N GLY A 71 -22.06 -19.13 -16.76
CA GLY A 71 -21.68 -17.74 -16.51
C GLY A 71 -22.20 -17.19 -15.19
N ILE A 72 -21.68 -16.03 -14.80
CA ILE A 72 -22.21 -15.25 -13.69
C ILE A 72 -22.62 -13.88 -14.25
N ALA A 73 -23.91 -13.61 -14.30
CA ALA A 73 -24.46 -12.33 -14.71
C ALA A 73 -24.76 -11.47 -13.47
N THR A 74 -24.43 -10.19 -13.51
CA THR A 74 -24.81 -9.24 -12.45
C THR A 74 -26.06 -8.48 -12.90
N ARG A 75 -27.14 -8.58 -12.13
CA ARG A 75 -28.38 -7.80 -12.27
C ARG A 75 -28.55 -6.88 -11.06
N GLY A 76 -29.50 -5.94 -11.12
CA GLY A 76 -29.79 -5.02 -10.01
C GLY A 76 -28.94 -3.75 -10.01
N THR A 77 -28.81 -3.11 -8.85
CA THR A 77 -28.05 -1.85 -8.69
C THR A 77 -26.74 -2.10 -7.95
N SER A 78 -25.79 -1.17 -8.00
CA SER A 78 -24.51 -1.30 -7.26
C SER A 78 -24.70 -1.43 -5.74
N GLY A 79 -25.79 -0.88 -5.20
CA GLY A 79 -26.15 -0.98 -3.77
C GLY A 79 -27.03 -2.18 -3.41
N ALA A 80 -27.40 -3.04 -4.36
CA ALA A 80 -28.11 -4.30 -4.12
C ALA A 80 -27.94 -5.23 -5.33
N PRO A 81 -26.73 -5.78 -5.56
CA PRO A 81 -26.46 -6.61 -6.72
C PRO A 81 -27.11 -7.99 -6.58
N VAL A 82 -27.58 -8.52 -7.70
CA VAL A 82 -28.12 -9.88 -7.84
C VAL A 82 -27.21 -10.66 -8.77
N TYR A 83 -26.48 -11.64 -8.24
CA TYR A 83 -25.57 -12.48 -9.00
C TYR A 83 -26.29 -13.74 -9.47
N VAL A 84 -26.58 -13.80 -10.76
CA VAL A 84 -27.26 -14.96 -11.37
C VAL A 84 -26.21 -15.90 -11.92
N VAL A 85 -26.08 -17.05 -11.28
CA VAL A 85 -25.14 -18.11 -11.64
C VAL A 85 -25.85 -19.10 -12.56
N THR A 86 -25.37 -19.21 -13.80
CA THR A 86 -25.82 -20.24 -14.73
C THR A 86 -24.93 -21.47 -14.62
N GLY A 87 -25.50 -22.59 -14.21
CA GLY A 87 -24.84 -23.89 -14.05
C GLY A 87 -25.44 -24.99 -14.94
N ALA A 88 -24.73 -26.10 -15.06
CA ALA A 88 -25.14 -27.27 -15.83
C ALA A 88 -25.05 -28.55 -14.99
N ILE A 89 -26.11 -29.35 -14.97
CA ILE A 89 -26.03 -30.74 -14.51
C ILE A 89 -25.56 -31.58 -15.68
N VAL A 90 -24.39 -32.21 -15.53
CA VAL A 90 -23.72 -33.00 -16.56
C VAL A 90 -23.94 -34.51 -16.36
N PRO A 91 -23.69 -35.34 -17.40
CA PRO A 91 -23.66 -36.79 -17.24
C PRO A 91 -22.70 -37.21 -16.12
N GLY A 92 -23.20 -37.95 -15.13
CA GLY A 92 -22.49 -38.23 -13.87
C GLY A 92 -23.15 -37.63 -12.61
N ASN A 93 -24.25 -36.89 -12.78
CA ASN A 93 -25.01 -36.26 -11.68
C ASN A 93 -24.17 -35.24 -10.88
N GLU A 94 -23.29 -34.51 -11.58
CA GLU A 94 -22.50 -33.42 -11.03
C GLU A 94 -23.06 -32.07 -11.55
N LEU A 95 -23.02 -31.04 -10.70
CA LEU A 95 -23.32 -29.67 -11.07
C LEU A 95 -22.04 -28.91 -11.36
N ILE A 96 -21.91 -28.38 -12.57
CA ILE A 96 -20.84 -27.49 -12.97
C ILE A 96 -21.34 -26.05 -12.96
N VAL A 97 -20.58 -25.16 -12.33
CA VAL A 97 -20.77 -23.70 -12.37
C VAL A 97 -19.44 -23.06 -12.79
N PRO A 98 -19.40 -21.76 -13.15
CA PRO A 98 -18.14 -21.11 -13.53
C PRO A 98 -17.04 -21.27 -12.48
N GLY A 99 -15.95 -21.93 -12.87
CA GLY A 99 -14.77 -22.15 -12.02
C GLY A 99 -14.90 -23.24 -10.95
N ALA A 100 -16.03 -23.95 -10.85
CA ALA A 100 -16.23 -24.98 -9.83
C ALA A 100 -17.12 -26.15 -10.28
N ARG A 101 -16.99 -27.28 -9.59
CA ARG A 101 -17.82 -28.46 -9.76
C ARG A 101 -18.24 -29.00 -8.41
N PHE A 102 -19.45 -29.55 -8.34
CA PHE A 102 -20.04 -30.05 -7.12
C PHE A 102 -20.75 -31.37 -7.39
N ARG A 103 -20.55 -32.34 -6.49
CA ARG A 103 -21.39 -33.53 -6.43
C ARG A 103 -22.65 -33.26 -5.64
N LEU A 104 -23.66 -34.11 -5.80
CA LEU A 104 -24.91 -34.01 -5.06
C LEU A 104 -24.68 -33.95 -3.53
N THR A 105 -23.72 -34.73 -3.01
CA THR A 105 -23.33 -34.73 -1.58
C THR A 105 -22.61 -33.46 -1.12
N GLU A 106 -22.19 -32.59 -2.04
CA GLU A 106 -21.48 -31.34 -1.75
C GLU A 106 -22.40 -30.11 -1.78
N ALA A 107 -23.73 -30.28 -1.71
CA ALA A 107 -24.69 -29.18 -1.75
C ALA A 107 -24.40 -28.07 -0.71
N ARG A 108 -23.91 -28.42 0.49
CA ARG A 108 -23.48 -27.42 1.50
C ARG A 108 -22.24 -26.62 1.08
N ARG A 109 -21.33 -27.23 0.32
CA ARG A 109 -20.13 -26.55 -0.22
C ARG A 109 -20.53 -25.55 -1.30
N LEU A 110 -21.51 -25.92 -2.13
CA LEU A 110 -22.11 -25.00 -3.11
C LEU A 110 -22.86 -23.85 -2.43
N ALA A 111 -23.61 -24.10 -1.36
CA ALA A 111 -24.29 -23.04 -0.60
C ALA A 111 -23.28 -21.98 -0.10
N ARG A 112 -22.19 -22.43 0.54
CA ARG A 112 -21.10 -21.52 0.96
C ARG A 112 -20.47 -20.76 -0.21
N TRP A 113 -20.30 -21.41 -1.35
CA TRP A 113 -19.77 -20.75 -2.55
C TRP A 113 -20.72 -19.65 -3.06
N LEU A 114 -22.03 -19.87 -3.00
CA LEU A 114 -23.04 -18.85 -3.33
C LEU A 114 -23.07 -17.71 -2.30
N ASP A 115 -22.89 -18.01 -1.01
CA ASP A 115 -22.78 -17.00 0.05
C ASP A 115 -21.54 -16.13 -0.15
N GLU A 116 -20.38 -16.73 -0.42
CA GLU A 116 -19.15 -16.01 -0.75
C GLU A 116 -19.31 -15.17 -2.03
N LEU A 117 -20.06 -15.66 -3.02
CA LEU A 117 -20.38 -14.90 -4.23
C LEU A 117 -21.29 -13.70 -3.91
N ALA A 118 -22.29 -13.87 -3.05
CA ALA A 118 -23.19 -12.82 -2.60
C ALA A 118 -22.44 -11.74 -1.78
N GLU A 119 -21.48 -12.16 -0.95
CA GLU A 119 -20.70 -11.26 -0.09
C GLU A 119 -19.58 -10.53 -0.85
N GLN A 120 -18.85 -11.23 -1.74
CA GLN A 120 -17.62 -10.71 -2.34
C GLN A 120 -17.74 -10.41 -3.85
N GLY A 121 -18.87 -10.74 -4.47
CA GLY A 121 -19.06 -10.65 -5.91
C GLY A 121 -18.30 -11.71 -6.72
N PRO A 122 -18.45 -11.70 -8.06
CA PRO A 122 -17.85 -12.68 -8.96
C PRO A 122 -16.34 -12.71 -8.83
N PRO A 123 -15.69 -13.89 -8.80
CA PRO A 123 -14.22 -13.98 -8.69
C PRO A 123 -13.46 -13.14 -9.73
N SER A 124 -13.99 -13.00 -10.94
CA SER A 124 -13.43 -12.16 -12.01
C SER A 124 -13.52 -10.65 -11.75
N GLN A 125 -14.38 -10.22 -10.81
CA GLN A 125 -14.56 -8.83 -10.40
C GLN A 125 -13.91 -8.54 -9.03
N ARG A 126 -13.38 -9.56 -8.34
CA ARG A 126 -12.68 -9.37 -7.06
C ARG A 126 -11.33 -8.72 -7.35
N GLU A 127 -11.04 -7.61 -6.68
CA GLU A 127 -9.70 -7.03 -6.72
C GLU A 127 -8.66 -8.04 -6.23
N GLY A 128 -7.60 -8.23 -7.03
CA GLY A 128 -6.45 -9.01 -6.62
C GLY A 128 -5.76 -8.42 -5.40
N LYS A 129 -5.06 -9.27 -4.64
CA LYS A 129 -4.15 -8.80 -3.59
C LYS A 129 -2.95 -8.13 -4.25
N ALA A 130 -2.69 -6.89 -3.89
CA ALA A 130 -1.48 -6.14 -4.18
C ALA A 130 -0.42 -6.39 -3.09
N ALA A 131 0.61 -5.54 -3.04
CA ALA A 131 1.65 -5.59 -2.02
C ALA A 131 1.08 -5.49 -0.59
N PHE A 132 1.81 -6.02 0.39
CA PHE A 132 1.48 -6.00 1.82
C PHE A 132 0.19 -6.76 2.16
N GLY A 133 -0.26 -7.65 1.27
CA GLY A 133 -1.53 -8.37 1.41
C GLY A 133 -2.78 -7.49 1.33
N LEU A 134 -2.64 -6.22 0.92
CA LEU A 134 -3.73 -5.27 0.70
C LEU A 134 -4.42 -5.51 -0.64
N LYS A 135 -5.68 -5.11 -0.78
CA LYS A 135 -6.31 -4.95 -2.11
C LYS A 135 -5.69 -3.75 -2.85
N ALA A 136 -5.76 -3.74 -4.17
CA ALA A 136 -5.24 -2.62 -4.97
C ALA A 136 -5.82 -1.27 -4.52
N SER A 137 -7.13 -1.17 -4.34
CA SER A 137 -7.80 0.06 -3.85
C SER A 137 -7.45 0.44 -2.40
N GLN A 138 -7.03 -0.52 -1.57
CA GLN A 138 -6.56 -0.23 -0.21
C GLN A 138 -5.15 0.33 -0.24
N LEU A 139 -4.28 -0.23 -1.09
CA LEU A 139 -2.91 0.24 -1.27
C LEU A 139 -2.88 1.65 -1.87
N GLU A 140 -3.68 1.92 -2.89
CA GLU A 140 -3.79 3.25 -3.52
C GLU A 140 -4.21 4.32 -2.51
N ARG A 141 -5.30 4.09 -1.76
CA ARG A 141 -5.75 5.01 -0.70
C ARG A 141 -4.72 5.22 0.40
N LEU A 142 -4.01 4.16 0.78
CA LEU A 142 -2.94 4.26 1.78
C LEU A 142 -1.77 5.09 1.25
N HIS A 143 -1.37 4.87 -0.01
CA HIS A 143 -0.32 5.62 -0.67
C HIS A 143 -0.68 7.12 -0.78
N GLU A 144 -1.91 7.45 -1.19
CA GLU A 144 -2.41 8.82 -1.23
C GLU A 144 -2.39 9.52 0.15
N GLU A 145 -2.84 8.83 1.20
CA GLU A 145 -2.81 9.40 2.56
C GLU A 145 -1.36 9.62 3.04
N LEU A 146 -0.45 8.70 2.70
CA LEU A 146 0.95 8.78 3.08
C LEU A 146 1.76 9.78 2.23
N ALA A 147 1.26 10.18 1.05
CA ALA A 147 1.85 11.20 0.19
C ALA A 147 1.79 12.62 0.78
N ARG A 148 0.97 12.84 1.82
CA ARG A 148 0.87 14.15 2.47
C ARG A 148 2.23 14.56 3.05
N PRO A 149 2.66 15.83 2.89
CA PRO A 149 3.94 16.29 3.43
C PRO A 149 3.91 16.31 4.96
N VAL A 150 5.07 16.07 5.59
CA VAL A 150 5.22 16.14 7.06
C VAL A 150 4.82 17.52 7.59
N GLY A 151 5.21 18.60 6.91
CA GLY A 151 4.72 19.96 7.17
C GLY A 151 5.27 20.62 8.44
N PHE A 152 6.27 20.04 9.10
CA PHE A 152 6.96 20.63 10.25
C PHE A 152 8.44 20.27 10.27
N SER A 153 9.27 21.11 10.89
CA SER A 153 10.70 20.83 11.00
C SER A 153 10.95 19.62 11.89
N THR A 154 11.71 18.67 11.36
CA THR A 154 12.00 17.37 11.98
C THR A 154 13.43 17.25 12.46
N LYS A 155 14.35 18.04 11.90
CA LYS A 155 15.76 17.99 12.25
C LYS A 155 15.95 18.35 13.72
N ASP A 156 16.77 17.57 14.42
CA ASP A 156 17.10 17.73 15.83
C ASP A 156 15.90 17.55 16.81
N VAL A 157 14.74 17.14 16.30
CA VAL A 157 13.56 16.78 17.11
C VAL A 157 13.67 15.31 17.56
N GLY A 158 13.11 14.99 18.73
CA GLY A 158 13.14 13.64 19.28
C GLY A 158 12.40 12.64 18.37
N ARG A 159 12.97 11.44 18.17
CA ARG A 159 12.43 10.41 17.26
C ARG A 159 10.94 10.17 17.45
N ARG A 160 10.59 9.88 18.70
CA ARG A 160 9.26 9.50 19.13
C ARG A 160 8.28 10.63 18.90
N GLU A 161 8.68 11.86 19.18
CA GLU A 161 7.86 13.04 18.94
C GLU A 161 7.54 13.19 17.45
N VAL A 162 8.53 13.01 16.56
CA VAL A 162 8.31 13.07 15.11
C VAL A 162 7.31 12.00 14.67
N VAL A 163 7.47 10.74 15.11
CA VAL A 163 6.54 9.64 14.79
C VAL A 163 5.13 9.96 15.30
N GLU A 164 4.98 10.38 16.55
CA GLU A 164 3.67 10.70 17.16
C GLU A 164 3.00 11.90 16.51
N ARG A 165 3.77 12.91 16.06
CA ARG A 165 3.24 14.06 15.33
C ARG A 165 2.76 13.68 13.94
N ILE A 166 3.53 12.87 13.20
CA ILE A 166 3.10 12.38 11.89
C ILE A 166 1.86 11.49 12.05
N ALA A 167 1.89 10.51 12.96
CA ALA A 167 0.78 9.60 13.21
C ALA A 167 -0.54 10.34 13.53
N ARG A 168 -0.49 11.40 14.35
CA ARG A 168 -1.67 12.22 14.66
C ARG A 168 -2.22 13.01 13.48
N SER A 169 -1.40 13.27 12.46
CA SER A 169 -1.82 14.03 11.27
C SER A 169 -2.48 13.15 10.21
N LEU A 170 -2.28 11.83 10.30
CA LEU A 170 -2.78 10.82 9.38
C LEU A 170 -4.19 10.36 9.76
N ARG A 171 -4.98 10.04 8.74
CA ARG A 171 -6.29 9.38 8.92
C ARG A 171 -6.19 7.88 9.13
N VAL A 172 -5.09 7.28 8.68
CA VAL A 172 -4.78 5.87 8.92
C VAL A 172 -4.22 5.68 10.32
N ALA A 173 -4.70 4.65 11.02
CA ALA A 173 -4.20 4.31 12.34
C ALA A 173 -2.75 3.83 12.25
N VAL A 174 -1.88 4.41 13.08
CA VAL A 174 -0.50 3.94 13.29
C VAL A 174 -0.46 3.21 14.63
N ALA A 175 -0.45 1.88 14.58
CA ALA A 175 -0.40 1.00 15.74
C ALA A 175 1.04 0.80 16.22
N MET A 176 1.27 1.04 17.51
CA MET A 176 2.57 0.88 18.16
C MET A 176 2.39 0.14 19.48
N ASP A 177 2.99 -1.04 19.62
CA ASP A 177 3.00 -1.75 20.90
C ASP A 177 3.89 -1.02 21.93
N ALA A 178 3.52 -1.07 23.21
CA ALA A 178 4.25 -0.38 24.28
C ALA A 178 5.74 -0.77 24.34
N GLY A 179 6.07 -2.04 24.06
CA GLY A 179 7.45 -2.52 24.00
C GLY A 179 8.25 -1.98 22.81
N VAL A 180 7.58 -1.61 21.71
CA VAL A 180 8.19 -0.96 20.54
C VAL A 180 8.39 0.53 20.80
N ALA A 181 7.44 1.18 21.47
CA ALA A 181 7.54 2.58 21.87
C ALA A 181 8.73 2.84 22.82
N GLY A 182 9.09 1.87 23.66
CA GLY A 182 10.28 1.93 24.51
C GLY A 182 11.61 1.78 23.75
N ALA A 183 11.60 1.16 22.56
CA ALA A 183 12.78 1.00 21.71
C ALA A 183 13.09 2.25 20.86
N MET A 184 12.12 3.15 20.68
CA MET A 184 12.37 4.50 20.18
C MET A 184 13.06 5.31 21.28
N GLY A 185 14.39 5.20 21.33
CA GLY A 185 15.22 5.93 22.28
C GLY A 185 15.08 7.46 22.18
N GLY A 186 15.82 8.17 23.02
CA GLY A 186 15.83 9.65 23.07
C GLY A 186 16.56 10.34 21.93
N ASP A 187 17.04 9.59 20.93
CA ASP A 187 17.85 10.14 19.86
C ASP A 187 17.04 11.08 18.95
N LYS A 188 17.75 12.06 18.42
CA LYS A 188 17.18 13.09 17.55
C LYS A 188 17.19 12.64 16.09
N VAL A 189 16.29 13.19 15.28
CA VAL A 189 16.27 12.93 13.84
C VAL A 189 17.35 13.82 13.18
N PRO A 190 18.34 13.26 12.46
CA PRO A 190 19.45 14.07 11.93
C PRO A 190 19.10 14.82 10.63
N ALA A 191 18.01 14.45 9.97
CA ALA A 191 17.60 14.97 8.66
C ALA A 191 16.37 15.86 8.77
N GLU A 192 16.22 16.79 7.82
CA GLU A 192 14.97 17.51 7.62
C GLU A 192 14.08 16.76 6.62
N LEU A 193 12.85 16.51 7.05
CA LEU A 193 11.83 15.70 6.39
C LEU A 193 10.52 16.48 6.22
N SER A 194 10.44 17.75 6.65
CA SER A 194 9.23 18.62 6.58
C SER A 194 8.54 18.59 5.21
N ASP A 195 9.38 18.43 4.21
CA ASP A 195 9.12 18.59 2.80
C ASP A 195 8.91 17.26 2.07
N LEU A 196 9.11 16.14 2.77
CA LEU A 196 8.86 14.80 2.28
C LEU A 196 7.50 14.31 2.74
N SER A 197 6.98 13.31 2.04
CA SER A 197 5.78 12.59 2.41
C SER A 197 5.90 11.89 3.79
N CYS A 198 4.76 11.74 4.45
CA CYS A 198 4.66 11.08 5.75
C CYS A 198 5.11 9.61 5.72
N GLY A 199 4.82 8.88 4.64
CA GLY A 199 5.19 7.47 4.48
C GLY A 199 6.70 7.27 4.50
N THR A 200 7.40 7.95 3.59
CA THR A 200 8.86 7.96 3.51
C THR A 200 9.50 8.48 4.80
N ALA A 201 8.97 9.55 5.39
CA ALA A 201 9.49 10.09 6.65
C ALA A 201 9.36 9.09 7.82
N LEU A 202 8.20 8.43 7.98
CA LEU A 202 8.02 7.40 9.00
C LEU A 202 8.98 6.24 8.80
N ALA A 203 9.09 5.71 7.57
CA ALA A 203 10.01 4.63 7.25
C ALA A 203 11.46 5.00 7.56
N TYR A 204 11.87 6.24 7.26
CA TYR A 204 13.21 6.76 7.57
C TYR A 204 13.47 6.84 9.07
N VAL A 205 12.56 7.48 9.81
CA VAL A 205 12.71 7.75 11.23
C VAL A 205 12.76 6.45 12.05
N LEU A 206 11.95 5.45 11.67
CA LEU A 206 11.87 4.15 12.34
C LEU A 206 13.09 3.26 12.08
N ARG A 207 13.83 3.47 10.99
CA ARG A 207 14.93 2.58 10.59
C ARG A 207 16.11 2.57 11.55
N ALA A 208 16.48 3.73 12.12
CA ALA A 208 17.62 3.86 13.03
C ALA A 208 17.51 2.94 14.28
N PRO A 209 16.38 2.89 15.00
CA PRO A 209 16.19 1.95 16.11
C PRO A 209 15.92 0.49 15.66
N GLY A 210 16.08 0.15 14.38
CA GLY A 210 15.79 -1.19 13.86
C GLY A 210 14.29 -1.50 13.77
N LEU A 211 13.45 -0.47 13.68
CA LEU A 211 12.00 -0.61 13.50
C LEU A 211 11.62 -0.39 12.03
N CYS A 212 10.44 -0.85 11.66
CA CYS A 212 9.88 -0.68 10.34
C CYS A 212 8.36 -0.46 10.40
N LEU A 213 7.83 0.08 9.31
CA LEU A 213 6.41 0.34 9.11
C LEU A 213 5.85 -0.79 8.23
N VAL A 214 4.79 -1.46 8.68
CA VAL A 214 4.16 -2.57 7.95
C VAL A 214 2.68 -2.28 7.77
N PRO A 215 2.20 -2.11 6.53
CA PRO A 215 0.77 -2.05 6.25
C PRO A 215 0.09 -3.37 6.59
N ARG A 216 -1.10 -3.30 7.21
CA ARG A 216 -1.95 -4.47 7.47
C ARG A 216 -3.36 -4.22 6.98
N PRO A 217 -3.99 -5.19 6.30
CA PRO A 217 -5.39 -5.07 5.91
C PRO A 217 -6.29 -5.06 7.15
N THR A 218 -7.28 -4.18 7.14
CA THR A 218 -8.37 -4.17 8.13
C THR A 218 -9.72 -4.20 7.40
N ALA A 219 -10.80 -4.50 8.12
CA ALA A 219 -12.14 -4.50 7.53
C ALA A 219 -12.52 -3.14 6.92
N GLY A 220 -12.02 -2.04 7.50
CA GLY A 220 -12.29 -0.68 7.05
C GLY A 220 -11.27 -0.08 6.09
N GLY A 221 -10.16 -0.77 5.78
CA GLY A 221 -9.08 -0.22 4.96
C GLY A 221 -7.73 -0.86 5.27
N ALA A 222 -6.76 -0.03 5.64
CA ALA A 222 -5.45 -0.46 6.09
C ALA A 222 -5.12 0.21 7.42
N GLU A 223 -4.27 -0.42 8.21
CA GLU A 223 -3.57 0.19 9.34
C GLU A 223 -2.06 0.07 9.12
N LEU A 224 -1.29 0.89 9.83
CA LEU A 224 0.17 0.86 9.80
C LEU A 224 0.69 0.35 11.13
N ALA A 225 1.31 -0.83 11.15
CA ALA A 225 1.95 -1.36 12.34
C ALA A 225 3.42 -0.98 12.38
N VAL A 226 3.88 -0.46 13.52
CA VAL A 226 5.31 -0.28 13.79
C VAL A 226 5.83 -1.50 14.52
N VAL A 227 6.77 -2.21 13.92
CA VAL A 227 7.32 -3.46 14.46
C VAL A 227 8.84 -3.47 14.36
N ARG A 228 9.50 -4.43 15.03
CA ARG A 228 10.92 -4.68 14.82
C ARG A 228 11.15 -5.27 13.44
N SER A 229 12.21 -4.81 12.77
CA SER A 229 12.61 -5.36 11.48
C SER A 229 13.01 -6.84 11.63
N GLN A 230 12.51 -7.67 10.72
CA GLN A 230 12.79 -9.10 10.64
C GLN A 230 12.96 -9.51 9.18
N PRO A 231 13.72 -10.58 8.87
CA PRO A 231 13.80 -11.13 7.53
C PRO A 231 12.41 -11.47 6.97
N ASN A 232 12.21 -11.31 5.66
CA ASN A 232 10.99 -11.64 4.93
C ASN A 232 9.73 -10.83 5.30
N LEU A 233 9.88 -9.73 6.03
CA LEU A 233 8.79 -8.82 6.30
C LEU A 233 8.62 -7.86 5.11
N GLU A 234 7.42 -7.77 4.55
CA GLU A 234 7.08 -6.73 3.57
C GLU A 234 6.93 -5.40 4.31
N ILE A 235 7.95 -4.55 4.23
CA ILE A 235 8.02 -3.25 4.90
C ILE A 235 7.71 -2.12 3.94
N TRP A 236 7.04 -1.08 4.43
CA TRP A 236 6.91 0.18 3.70
C TRP A 236 8.31 0.77 3.46
N PRO A 237 8.67 1.09 2.21
CA PRO A 237 10.04 1.45 1.88
C PRO A 237 10.37 2.90 2.27
N ILE A 238 11.66 3.20 2.37
CA ILE A 238 12.15 4.59 2.41
C ILE A 238 12.23 5.08 0.98
N GLY A 239 11.13 5.65 0.50
CA GLY A 239 10.94 6.01 -0.90
C GLY A 239 10.90 4.80 -1.83
N TRP A 240 10.39 5.06 -3.02
CA TRP A 240 10.13 4.11 -4.08
C TRP A 240 11.18 4.23 -5.18
N GLU A 241 11.35 3.15 -5.93
CA GLU A 241 12.12 3.20 -7.16
C GLU A 241 11.40 4.12 -8.16
N PRO A 242 12.11 5.08 -8.77
CA PRO A 242 11.48 6.00 -9.69
C PRO A 242 11.02 5.31 -10.97
N GLU A 243 9.77 5.56 -11.38
CA GLU A 243 9.25 5.11 -12.68
C GLU A 243 9.82 5.94 -13.84
N LYS A 244 10.10 7.21 -13.57
CA LYS A 244 10.66 8.16 -14.55
C LYS A 244 12.18 8.05 -14.62
N SER A 245 12.74 8.49 -15.75
CA SER A 245 14.18 8.52 -15.92
C SER A 245 14.87 9.47 -14.92
N LEU A 246 16.03 9.08 -14.39
CA LEU A 246 16.78 9.88 -13.43
C LEU A 246 17.17 11.29 -13.94
N PRO A 247 17.55 11.49 -15.22
CA PRO A 247 17.81 12.83 -15.74
C PRO A 247 16.59 13.75 -15.74
N GLU A 248 15.37 13.21 -15.85
CA GLU A 248 14.13 13.98 -15.76
C GLU A 248 13.83 14.37 -14.30
N LEU A 249 13.96 13.43 -13.37
CA LEU A 249 13.65 13.65 -11.95
C LEU A 249 14.70 14.50 -11.23
N ALA A 250 15.97 14.28 -11.55
CA ALA A 250 17.11 14.84 -10.85
C ALA A 250 18.10 15.50 -11.84
N PRO A 251 17.66 16.47 -12.67
CA PRO A 251 18.49 17.05 -13.74
C PRO A 251 19.77 17.67 -13.20
N GLY A 252 19.73 18.26 -12.00
CA GLY A 252 20.89 18.82 -11.32
C GLY A 252 22.03 17.81 -11.09
N LEU A 253 21.75 16.50 -11.03
CA LEU A 253 22.81 15.47 -10.92
C LEU A 253 23.58 15.25 -12.23
N TYR A 254 23.01 15.67 -13.36
CA TYR A 254 23.59 15.46 -14.69
C TYR A 254 24.24 16.72 -15.26
N GLU A 255 24.21 17.82 -14.51
CA GLU A 255 24.96 19.02 -14.83
C GLU A 255 26.47 18.77 -14.73
N PHE A 256 27.21 19.34 -15.68
CA PHE A 256 28.67 19.26 -15.69
C PHE A 256 29.27 20.28 -14.72
N LEU A 257 30.29 19.84 -14.00
CA LEU A 257 31.14 20.67 -13.15
C LEU A 257 32.62 20.35 -13.39
N ASN A 258 33.46 21.33 -13.11
CA ASN A 258 34.88 21.09 -12.89
C ASN A 258 35.07 20.82 -11.40
N VAL A 259 35.46 19.59 -11.07
CA VAL A 259 35.62 19.16 -9.68
C VAL A 259 37.09 18.99 -9.35
N ASN A 260 37.51 19.51 -8.20
CA ASN A 260 38.80 19.25 -7.57
C ASN A 260 38.54 19.15 -6.06
N VAL A 261 38.62 17.96 -5.51
CA VAL A 261 38.42 17.69 -4.07
C VAL A 261 39.72 17.14 -3.52
N GLN A 262 40.28 17.80 -2.52
CA GLN A 262 41.52 17.40 -1.88
C GLN A 262 41.33 17.39 -0.38
N ASN A 263 41.42 16.20 0.22
CA ASN A 263 41.34 15.98 1.65
C ASN A 263 40.11 16.62 2.32
N VAL A 264 38.93 16.47 1.69
CA VAL A 264 37.64 16.94 2.21
C VAL A 264 36.83 15.75 2.70
N THR A 265 35.99 15.94 3.73
CA THR A 265 35.15 14.86 4.26
C THR A 265 34.02 14.49 3.29
N VAL A 266 33.52 13.25 3.34
CA VAL A 266 32.38 12.82 2.52
C VAL A 266 31.16 13.70 2.79
N THR A 267 30.88 14.02 4.05
CA THR A 267 29.74 14.87 4.44
C THR A 267 29.80 16.25 3.79
N THR A 268 30.97 16.92 3.81
CA THR A 268 31.11 18.25 3.19
C THR A 268 30.89 18.19 1.67
N VAL A 269 31.35 17.14 1.00
CA VAL A 269 31.08 16.96 -0.43
C VAL A 269 29.59 16.69 -0.69
N LEU A 270 28.96 15.84 0.12
CA LEU A 270 27.53 15.55 0.04
C LEU A 270 26.69 16.82 0.17
N ASP A 271 26.96 17.63 1.18
CA ASP A 271 26.24 18.88 1.43
C ASP A 271 26.39 19.86 0.26
N ALA A 272 27.62 20.03 -0.24
CA ALA A 272 27.89 20.92 -1.37
C ALA A 272 27.18 20.46 -2.65
N ILE A 273 27.17 19.16 -2.94
CA ILE A 273 26.49 18.60 -4.11
C ILE A 273 24.97 18.67 -3.93
N SER A 274 24.44 18.33 -2.77
CA SER A 274 23.01 18.38 -2.43
C SER A 274 22.43 19.78 -2.64
N GLN A 275 23.12 20.81 -2.14
CA GLN A 275 22.69 22.21 -2.29
C GLN A 275 22.66 22.65 -3.76
N ARG A 276 23.67 22.26 -4.55
CA ARG A 276 23.75 22.64 -5.98
C ARG A 276 22.77 21.86 -6.85
N ALA A 277 22.64 20.56 -6.60
CA ALA A 277 21.69 19.69 -7.29
C ALA A 277 20.24 19.89 -6.80
N LYS A 278 20.04 20.64 -5.72
CA LYS A 278 18.74 20.91 -5.06
C LYS A 278 17.99 19.62 -4.71
N LEU A 279 18.72 18.61 -4.23
CA LEU A 279 18.16 17.32 -3.84
C LEU A 279 18.41 17.06 -2.36
N PRO A 280 17.36 16.82 -1.56
CA PRO A 280 17.51 16.38 -0.19
C PRO A 280 18.37 15.11 -0.12
N VAL A 281 19.22 15.01 0.90
CA VAL A 281 20.02 13.82 1.18
C VAL A 281 19.52 13.17 2.45
N LEU A 282 19.17 11.90 2.36
CA LEU A 282 18.84 11.04 3.50
C LEU A 282 19.93 9.98 3.66
N ILE A 283 20.51 9.89 4.85
CA ILE A 283 21.57 8.94 5.18
C ILE A 283 21.01 7.79 6.02
N ASP A 284 21.32 6.56 5.63
CA ASP A 284 20.96 5.32 6.33
C ASP A 284 21.78 5.11 7.60
N GLN A 285 21.41 5.78 8.69
CA GLN A 285 22.14 5.70 9.96
C GLN A 285 22.27 4.27 10.48
N ASN A 286 21.28 3.41 10.26
CA ASN A 286 21.35 2.01 10.67
C ASN A 286 22.43 1.24 9.89
N ALA A 287 22.53 1.45 8.57
CA ALA A 287 23.56 0.81 7.76
C ALA A 287 24.97 1.32 8.07
N LEU A 288 25.11 2.63 8.33
CA LEU A 288 26.38 3.22 8.71
C LEU A 288 26.85 2.68 10.07
N ALA A 289 25.96 2.66 11.08
CA ALA A 289 26.27 2.15 12.41
C ALA A 289 26.67 0.67 12.39
N ARG A 290 25.94 -0.18 11.66
CA ARG A 290 26.27 -1.62 11.53
C ARG A 290 27.62 -1.88 10.89
N HIS A 291 28.05 -1.01 9.97
CA HIS A 291 29.31 -1.17 9.25
C HIS A 291 30.46 -0.31 9.79
N GLY A 292 30.23 0.44 10.87
CA GLY A 292 31.23 1.33 11.47
C GLY A 292 31.71 2.44 10.52
N ILE A 293 30.81 2.97 9.67
CA ILE A 293 31.14 4.02 8.70
C ILE A 293 30.84 5.38 9.30
N GLU A 294 31.85 6.26 9.30
CA GLU A 294 31.79 7.65 9.79
C GLU A 294 32.08 8.63 8.64
N PRO A 295 31.06 9.11 7.90
CA PRO A 295 31.25 9.93 6.68
C PRO A 295 31.89 11.29 6.95
N ASP A 296 31.74 11.80 8.17
CA ASP A 296 32.33 13.04 8.68
C ASP A 296 33.83 12.91 8.95
N LYS A 297 34.34 11.69 9.15
CA LYS A 297 35.77 11.42 9.35
C LYS A 297 36.48 10.91 8.09
N ALA A 298 35.73 10.36 7.13
CA ALA A 298 36.28 9.82 5.89
C ALA A 298 36.72 10.96 4.94
N ALA A 299 38.03 11.18 4.82
CA ALA A 299 38.60 12.10 3.85
C ALA A 299 38.65 11.49 2.44
N VAL A 300 38.26 12.26 1.44
CA VAL A 300 38.19 11.83 0.04
C VAL A 300 38.98 12.77 -0.87
N ASN A 301 39.39 12.21 -2.00
CA ASN A 301 40.09 12.95 -3.05
C ASN A 301 39.45 12.68 -4.41
N LEU A 302 39.30 13.73 -5.20
CA LEU A 302 38.86 13.63 -6.59
C LEU A 302 39.72 14.57 -7.43
N PRO A 303 40.58 14.05 -8.32
CA PRO A 303 41.48 14.87 -9.11
C PRO A 303 40.69 15.79 -10.04
N GLN A 304 41.34 16.89 -10.43
CA GLN A 304 40.76 17.88 -11.33
C GLN A 304 40.23 17.23 -12.60
N SER A 305 38.92 17.29 -12.79
CA SER A 305 38.27 16.74 -13.98
C SER A 305 36.93 17.43 -14.24
N ARG A 306 36.53 17.46 -15.53
CA ARG A 306 35.18 17.85 -15.92
C ARG A 306 34.29 16.61 -15.92
N THR A 307 33.28 16.59 -15.07
CA THR A 307 32.37 15.43 -14.92
C THR A 307 30.98 15.90 -14.48
N THR A 308 30.04 14.99 -14.24
CA THR A 308 28.71 15.31 -13.70
C THR A 308 28.67 15.15 -12.18
N TYR A 309 27.71 15.79 -11.51
CA TYR A 309 27.52 15.61 -10.06
C TYR A 309 27.29 14.14 -9.69
N SER A 310 26.52 13.39 -10.49
CA SER A 310 26.28 11.96 -10.28
C SER A 310 27.56 11.11 -10.31
N LEU A 311 28.45 11.36 -11.28
CA LEU A 311 29.72 10.64 -11.41
C LEU A 311 30.72 11.04 -10.31
N ALA A 312 30.80 12.34 -9.98
CA ALA A 312 31.61 12.82 -8.87
C ALA A 312 31.16 12.20 -7.54
N LEU A 313 29.85 12.22 -7.28
CA LEU A 313 29.26 11.69 -6.06
C LEU A 313 29.49 10.18 -5.93
N ARG A 314 29.34 9.40 -7.01
CA ARG A 314 29.62 7.96 -7.01
C ARG A 314 31.07 7.67 -6.60
N LYS A 315 32.05 8.40 -7.16
CA LYS A 315 33.47 8.22 -6.85
C LYS A 315 33.83 8.62 -5.42
N VAL A 316 33.23 9.71 -4.92
CA VAL A 316 33.45 10.21 -3.56
C VAL A 316 32.84 9.27 -2.53
N LEU A 317 31.56 8.90 -2.69
CA LEU A 317 30.90 8.01 -1.74
C LEU A 317 31.57 6.65 -1.68
N PHE A 318 32.02 6.10 -2.83
CA PHE A 318 32.69 4.81 -2.86
C PHE A 318 33.99 4.80 -2.04
N GLN A 319 34.77 5.89 -2.04
CA GLN A 319 35.96 6.02 -1.18
C GLN A 319 35.62 5.97 0.32
N GLY A 320 34.43 6.46 0.70
CA GLY A 320 33.90 6.38 2.06
C GLY A 320 33.15 5.09 2.38
N GLY A 321 33.14 4.08 1.49
CA GLY A 321 32.36 2.84 1.67
C GLY A 321 30.85 3.03 1.52
N LEU A 322 30.42 4.08 0.82
CA LEU A 322 29.02 4.45 0.63
C LEU A 322 28.61 4.37 -0.84
N LYS A 323 27.30 4.25 -1.06
CA LYS A 323 26.63 4.38 -2.35
C LYS A 323 25.43 5.30 -2.20
N PHE A 324 24.92 5.78 -3.34
CA PHE A 324 23.64 6.48 -3.39
C PHE A 324 22.69 5.85 -4.41
N GLU A 325 21.41 6.03 -4.13
CA GLU A 325 20.29 5.77 -5.03
C GLU A 325 19.44 7.04 -5.09
N VAL A 326 18.85 7.34 -6.24
CA VAL A 326 17.78 8.35 -6.32
C VAL A 326 16.48 7.62 -6.07
N ARG A 327 15.73 8.07 -5.07
CA ARG A 327 14.40 7.53 -4.73
C ARG A 327 13.37 8.63 -4.79
N VAL A 328 12.11 8.26 -4.93
CA VAL A 328 10.98 9.19 -4.89
C VAL A 328 10.11 8.89 -3.69
N ASP A 329 9.59 9.92 -3.04
CA ASP A 329 8.61 9.74 -1.99
C ASP A 329 7.21 9.42 -2.58
N GLU A 330 6.21 9.18 -1.74
CA GLU A 330 4.84 8.86 -2.20
C GLU A 330 4.20 10.02 -3.02
N ALA A 331 4.72 11.24 -2.92
CA ALA A 331 4.28 12.39 -3.71
C ALA A 331 5.11 12.58 -5.00
N GLY A 332 6.01 11.65 -5.32
CA GLY A 332 6.88 11.71 -6.48
C GLY A 332 8.07 12.66 -6.32
N LYS A 333 8.35 13.16 -5.11
CA LYS A 333 9.45 14.08 -4.85
C LYS A 333 10.77 13.32 -4.75
N PRO A 334 11.78 13.64 -5.58
CA PRO A 334 13.05 12.93 -5.58
C PRO A 334 13.96 13.34 -4.42
N PHE A 335 14.72 12.38 -3.91
CA PHE A 335 15.78 12.60 -2.93
C PHE A 335 16.93 11.59 -3.13
N LEU A 336 18.09 11.92 -2.57
CA LEU A 336 19.26 11.05 -2.54
C LEU A 336 19.21 10.16 -1.30
N TRP A 337 19.11 8.85 -1.50
CA TRP A 337 19.26 7.85 -0.45
C TRP A 337 20.71 7.36 -0.40
N VAL A 338 21.42 7.66 0.68
CA VAL A 338 22.83 7.28 0.88
C VAL A 338 22.93 6.17 1.92
N SER A 339 23.56 5.06 1.53
CA SER A 339 23.73 3.88 2.41
C SER A 339 25.09 3.21 2.16
N SER A 340 25.40 2.18 2.95
CA SER A 340 26.64 1.41 2.81
C SER A 340 26.70 0.65 1.49
N VAL A 341 27.91 0.50 0.92
CA VAL A 341 28.13 -0.44 -0.20
C VAL A 341 27.99 -1.90 0.22
N LYS A 342 28.18 -2.20 1.52
CA LYS A 342 28.04 -3.54 2.08
C LYS A 342 26.55 -3.87 2.28
N PRO A 343 26.10 -5.09 1.93
CA PRO A 343 24.73 -5.51 2.17
C PRO A 343 24.41 -5.51 3.66
N LEU A 344 23.13 -5.37 4.00
CA LEU A 344 22.65 -5.57 5.38
C LEU A 344 22.26 -7.03 5.51
N ASP A 345 23.01 -7.76 6.33
CA ASP A 345 22.69 -9.14 6.73
C ASP A 345 21.42 -9.20 7.60
#